data_AF-A0A7X6QER8-F1
#
_entry.id   AF-A0A7X6QER8-F1
#
_cell.length_a   1.000
_cell.length_b   1.000
_cell.length_c   1.000
_cell.angle_alpha   90.00
_cell.angle_beta   90.00
_cell.angle_gamma   90.00
#
_symmetry.space_group_name_H-M   'P 1'
#
loop_
_entity.id
_entity.type
_entity.pdbx_description
1 polymer ?
#
loop_
_entity_poly.entity_id
_entity_poly.type
_entity_poly.pdbx_seq_one_letter_code
_entity_poly.pdbx_strand_id
1 'polypeptide(L)'
;LQKYGAPARFVYPGRVFRNEATDARHERAFFQYEALIVDRDFSFASGLVLGETILERVFGHDVPVRMRAGFFPFVEPGFEIDMQCQVCMGRGCAVCHHFGWIEVMPGGSPHPNVLRVAGLDPDIWSGFYINIGLDRLVMMRYGIDDVRLFHSADLRFLGQFK
;
A
#
# COMPACT_ATOMS: atom_id res chain seq x y z
N LEU A 1 7.33 -14.13 -12.45
CA LEU A 1 7.17 -15.55 -12.05
C LEU A 1 7.32 -16.50 -13.24
N GLN A 2 6.49 -16.40 -14.30
CA GLN A 2 6.59 -17.34 -15.45
C GLN A 2 7.96 -17.42 -16.14
N LYS A 3 8.68 -16.30 -16.29
CA LYS A 3 10.01 -16.28 -16.95
C LYS A 3 11.17 -16.67 -16.03
N TYR A 4 11.11 -16.29 -14.76
CA TYR A 4 12.25 -16.35 -13.83
C TYR A 4 12.04 -17.30 -12.64
N GLY A 5 10.85 -17.87 -12.49
CA GLY A 5 10.49 -18.75 -11.38
C GLY A 5 10.32 -18.04 -10.04
N ALA A 6 10.44 -18.83 -8.97
CA ALA A 6 10.51 -18.43 -7.57
C ALA A 6 11.80 -19.03 -6.94
N PRO A 7 12.36 -18.45 -5.85
CA PRO A 7 11.83 -17.34 -5.06
C PRO A 7 11.85 -16.02 -5.84
N ALA A 8 10.94 -15.12 -5.49
CA ALA A 8 10.80 -13.86 -6.20
C ALA A 8 10.43 -12.73 -5.25
N ARG A 9 11.05 -11.56 -5.46
CA ARG A 9 10.76 -10.35 -4.69
C ARG A 9 10.67 -9.21 -5.68
N PHE A 10 9.50 -8.62 -5.77
CA PHE A 10 9.22 -7.58 -6.73
C PHE A 10 8.68 -6.34 -6.06
N VAL A 11 9.00 -5.23 -6.68
CA VAL A 11 8.47 -3.91 -6.38
C VAL A 11 8.09 -3.29 -7.72
N TYR A 12 6.83 -2.88 -7.85
CA TYR A 12 6.26 -2.30 -9.06
C TYR A 12 5.62 -0.96 -8.74
N PRO A 13 6.36 0.15 -8.89
CA PRO A 13 5.75 1.47 -8.93
C PRO A 13 5.12 1.68 -10.30
N GLY A 14 3.91 2.24 -10.34
CA GLY A 14 3.21 2.44 -11.60
C GLY A 14 2.09 3.46 -11.50
N ARG A 15 1.77 4.06 -12.64
CA ARG A 15 0.54 4.84 -12.79
C ARG A 15 -0.61 3.90 -13.04
N VAL A 16 -1.69 4.07 -12.29
CA VAL A 16 -2.93 3.31 -12.42
C VAL A 16 -4.08 4.26 -12.71
N PHE A 17 -5.19 3.69 -13.17
CA PHE A 17 -6.36 4.47 -13.58
C PHE A 17 -7.62 3.93 -12.93
N ARG A 18 -8.49 4.85 -12.50
CA ARG A 18 -9.82 4.53 -11.96
C ARG A 18 -10.87 5.40 -12.62
N ASN A 19 -12.01 4.81 -12.94
CA ASN A 19 -13.16 5.55 -13.44
C ASN A 19 -13.94 6.15 -12.26
N GLU A 20 -13.58 7.38 -11.87
CA GLU A 20 -14.20 8.11 -10.77
C GLU A 20 -14.16 9.62 -11.05
N ALA A 21 -15.04 10.39 -10.40
CA ALA A 21 -14.99 11.84 -10.48
C ALA A 21 -13.76 12.38 -9.73
N THR A 22 -13.11 13.40 -10.28
CA THR A 22 -11.95 14.04 -9.65
C THR A 22 -12.40 15.05 -8.60
N ASP A 23 -11.86 14.96 -7.39
CA ASP A 23 -12.04 15.93 -6.32
C ASP A 23 -10.73 16.08 -5.52
N ALA A 24 -10.77 16.73 -4.35
CA ALA A 24 -9.56 16.94 -3.55
C ALA A 24 -8.91 15.64 -3.01
N ARG A 25 -9.65 14.52 -2.98
CA ARG A 25 -9.23 13.22 -2.45
C ARG A 25 -9.17 12.13 -3.51
N HIS A 26 -9.83 12.30 -4.64
CA HIS A 26 -9.95 11.32 -5.71
C HIS A 26 -9.38 11.87 -7.03
N GLU A 27 -8.51 11.08 -7.67
CA GLU A 27 -7.96 11.38 -8.99
C GLU A 27 -8.10 10.15 -9.90
N ARG A 28 -8.36 10.38 -11.19
CA ARG A 28 -8.56 9.32 -12.20
C ARG A 28 -7.26 8.61 -12.55
N ALA A 29 -6.14 9.29 -12.46
CA ALA A 29 -4.82 8.78 -12.76
C ALA A 29 -3.87 9.08 -11.60
N PHE A 30 -3.48 8.06 -10.86
CA PHE A 30 -2.67 8.20 -9.65
C PHE A 30 -1.58 7.11 -9.62
N PHE A 31 -0.69 7.16 -8.64
CA PHE A 31 0.42 6.23 -8.53
C PHE A 31 0.22 5.21 -7.42
N GLN A 32 0.48 3.96 -7.77
CA GLN A 32 0.55 2.86 -6.82
C GLN A 32 1.95 2.28 -6.76
N TYR A 33 2.23 1.70 -5.60
CA TYR A 33 3.39 0.90 -5.34
C TYR A 33 2.92 -0.48 -4.89
N GLU A 34 3.19 -1.48 -5.70
CA GLU A 34 2.92 -2.87 -5.37
C GLU A 34 4.20 -3.57 -4.97
N ALA A 35 4.13 -4.40 -3.93
CA ALA A 35 5.21 -5.31 -3.57
C ALA A 35 4.67 -6.72 -3.46
N LEU A 36 5.43 -7.67 -4.01
CA LEU A 36 5.13 -9.10 -3.95
C LEU A 36 6.39 -9.85 -3.56
N ILE A 37 6.32 -10.60 -2.47
CA ILE A 37 7.32 -11.59 -2.09
C ILE A 37 6.70 -12.96 -2.30
N VAL A 38 7.45 -13.86 -2.94
CA VAL A 38 7.13 -15.28 -3.09
C VAL A 38 8.32 -16.08 -2.60
N ASP A 39 8.11 -16.91 -1.58
CA ASP A 39 9.14 -17.73 -0.94
C ASP A 39 8.51 -19.01 -0.35
N ARG A 40 9.33 -20.01 0.00
CA ARG A 40 8.83 -21.30 0.52
C ARG A 40 8.38 -21.20 1.97
N ASP A 41 9.14 -20.48 2.78
CA ASP A 41 8.93 -20.36 4.23
C ASP A 41 8.49 -18.94 4.60
N PHE A 42 7.49 -18.41 3.89
CA PHE A 42 7.00 -17.05 4.18
C PHE A 42 5.99 -17.08 5.34
N SER A 43 6.38 -16.50 6.49
CA SER A 43 5.50 -16.34 7.64
C SER A 43 4.56 -15.15 7.45
N PHE A 44 3.30 -15.31 7.84
CA PHE A 44 2.33 -14.21 7.88
C PHE A 44 2.85 -12.99 8.68
N ALA A 45 3.54 -13.22 9.79
CA ALA A 45 4.12 -12.14 10.61
C ALA A 45 5.12 -11.28 9.83
N SER A 46 5.82 -11.86 8.84
CA SER A 46 6.74 -11.13 7.98
C SER A 46 6.02 -10.09 7.10
N GLY A 47 4.74 -10.31 6.78
CA GLY A 47 3.91 -9.33 6.06
C GLY A 47 3.61 -8.08 6.88
N LEU A 48 3.41 -8.23 8.20
CA LEU A 48 3.23 -7.09 9.10
C LEU A 48 4.51 -6.26 9.22
N VAL A 49 5.64 -6.94 9.43
CA VAL A 49 6.96 -6.30 9.48
C VAL A 49 7.27 -5.55 8.18
N LEU A 50 6.89 -6.11 7.02
CA LEU A 50 7.05 -5.42 5.73
C LEU A 50 6.28 -4.09 5.69
N GLY A 51 5.01 -4.09 6.11
CA GLY A 51 4.19 -2.89 6.17
C GLY A 51 4.74 -1.84 7.14
N GLU A 52 5.11 -2.26 8.35
CA GLU A 52 5.75 -1.40 9.37
C GLU A 52 7.05 -0.78 8.84
N THR A 53 7.93 -1.59 8.25
CA THR A 53 9.22 -1.14 7.71
C THR A 53 9.04 -0.08 6.62
N ILE A 54 8.07 -0.27 5.73
CA ILE A 54 7.79 0.69 4.65
C ILE A 54 7.30 2.02 5.24
N LEU A 55 6.36 1.98 6.17
CA LEU A 55 5.80 3.18 6.79
C LEU A 55 6.82 3.90 7.66
N GLU A 56 7.61 3.18 8.45
CA GLU A 56 8.71 3.75 9.23
C GLU A 56 9.69 4.48 8.31
N ARG A 57 10.04 3.88 7.17
CA ARG A 57 10.96 4.52 6.21
C ARG A 57 10.33 5.74 5.54
N VAL A 58 9.02 5.74 5.32
CA VAL A 58 8.27 6.85 4.73
C VAL A 58 8.07 8.00 5.73
N PHE A 59 7.84 7.75 7.01
CA PHE A 59 7.59 8.83 7.98
C PHE A 59 8.83 9.22 8.79
N GLY A 60 9.87 8.38 8.80
CA GLY A 60 11.13 8.62 9.50
C GLY A 60 11.10 8.33 10.99
N HIS A 61 10.04 7.66 11.47
CA HIS A 61 9.87 7.22 12.85
C HIS A 61 8.93 6.01 12.89
N ASP A 62 8.84 5.33 14.03
CA ASP A 62 7.95 4.19 14.23
C ASP A 62 6.48 4.58 14.00
N VAL A 63 5.78 3.80 13.17
CA VAL A 63 4.37 4.02 12.81
C VAL A 63 3.60 2.75 13.18
N PRO A 64 2.74 2.79 14.21
CA PRO A 64 1.95 1.63 14.57
C PRO A 64 1.06 1.17 13.41
N VAL A 65 1.10 -0.12 13.10
CA VAL A 65 0.32 -0.77 12.05
C VAL A 65 -0.60 -1.82 12.67
N ARG A 66 -1.77 -2.02 12.05
CA ARG A 66 -2.64 -3.15 12.37
C ARG A 66 -3.22 -3.74 11.09
N MET A 67 -3.49 -5.04 11.12
CA MET A 67 -4.17 -5.75 10.04
C MET A 67 -5.59 -6.10 10.47
N ARG A 68 -6.57 -5.68 9.69
CA ARG A 68 -7.97 -6.10 9.82
C ARG A 68 -8.28 -7.08 8.70
N ALA A 69 -9.07 -8.11 8.99
CA ALA A 69 -9.51 -9.04 7.96
C ALA A 69 -10.26 -8.27 6.85
N GLY A 70 -9.84 -8.48 5.61
CA GLY A 70 -10.42 -7.87 4.42
C GLY A 70 -10.52 -8.90 3.31
N PHE A 71 -11.30 -8.60 2.27
CA PHE A 71 -11.45 -9.49 1.13
C PHE A 71 -10.88 -8.85 -0.12
N PHE A 72 -9.88 -9.50 -0.73
CA PHE A 72 -9.40 -9.16 -2.06
C PHE A 72 -9.24 -10.46 -2.87
N PRO A 73 -9.81 -10.58 -4.08
CA PRO A 73 -9.88 -11.85 -4.82
C PRO A 73 -8.54 -12.53 -5.13
N PHE A 74 -7.45 -11.79 -5.07
CA PHE A 74 -6.10 -12.25 -5.43
C PHE A 74 -5.24 -12.65 -4.22
N VAL A 75 -5.76 -12.55 -2.99
CA VAL A 75 -5.10 -13.01 -1.75
C VAL A 75 -6.03 -13.84 -0.87
N GLU A 76 -5.46 -14.78 -0.12
CA GLU A 76 -6.13 -15.52 0.93
C GLU A 76 -5.10 -16.05 1.96
N PRO A 77 -5.14 -15.61 3.23
CA PRO A 77 -6.01 -14.59 3.81
C PRO A 77 -5.70 -13.16 3.31
N GLY A 78 -6.74 -12.33 3.23
CA GLY A 78 -6.66 -10.91 2.86
C GLY A 78 -6.83 -9.95 4.03
N PHE A 79 -6.21 -8.78 3.93
CA PHE A 79 -6.16 -7.79 5.00
C PHE A 79 -6.23 -6.36 4.47
N GLU A 80 -7.01 -5.56 5.20
CA GLU A 80 -6.90 -4.10 5.18
C GLU A 80 -5.86 -3.71 6.24
N ILE A 81 -4.75 -3.14 5.80
CA ILE A 81 -3.65 -2.71 6.67
C ILE A 81 -3.86 -1.23 6.97
N ASP A 82 -4.13 -0.94 8.24
CA ASP A 82 -4.25 0.42 8.74
C ASP A 82 -2.95 0.86 9.41
N MET A 83 -2.67 2.15 9.33
CA MET A 83 -1.65 2.81 10.13
C MET A 83 -2.27 3.79 11.12
N GLN A 84 -1.57 4.09 12.20
CA GLN A 84 -1.95 5.19 13.08
C GLN A 84 -1.98 6.50 12.28
N CYS A 85 -2.99 7.34 12.53
CA CYS A 85 -3.12 8.62 11.87
C CYS A 85 -1.94 9.55 12.21
N GLN A 86 -1.15 9.91 11.18
CA GLN A 86 0.04 10.75 11.30
C GLN A 86 -0.25 12.25 11.51
N VAL A 87 -1.52 12.66 11.36
CA VAL A 87 -1.94 14.05 11.60
C VAL A 87 -2.28 14.29 13.07
N CYS A 88 -2.92 13.33 13.73
CA CYS A 88 -3.40 13.47 15.11
C CYS A 88 -2.69 12.55 16.11
N MET A 89 -1.73 11.75 15.64
CA MET A 89 -1.01 10.75 16.44
C MET A 89 -1.97 9.83 17.21
N GLY A 90 -3.01 9.35 16.53
CA GLY A 90 -4.01 8.44 17.09
C GLY A 90 -5.12 9.07 17.94
N ARG A 91 -5.09 10.37 18.24
CA ARG A 91 -6.14 11.05 19.04
C ARG A 91 -7.53 11.09 18.38
N GLY A 92 -7.59 10.92 17.06
CA GLY A 92 -8.79 11.13 16.27
C GLY A 92 -8.88 12.56 15.71
N CYS A 93 -9.12 12.68 14.41
CA CYS A 93 -9.34 13.96 13.71
C CYS A 93 -10.19 13.74 12.46
N ALA A 94 -10.55 14.82 11.76
CA ALA A 94 -11.35 14.75 10.55
C ALA A 94 -10.72 13.88 9.44
N VAL A 95 -9.38 13.81 9.35
CA VAL A 95 -8.67 13.02 8.33
C VAL A 95 -8.86 11.52 8.54
N CYS A 96 -8.87 11.05 9.79
CA CYS A 96 -9.07 9.65 10.15
C CYS A 96 -10.50 9.36 10.61
N HIS A 97 -11.45 10.24 10.30
CA HIS A 97 -12.85 10.13 10.74
C HIS A 97 -13.01 9.87 12.25
N HIS A 98 -12.15 10.50 13.06
CA HIS A 98 -12.10 10.34 14.51
C HIS A 98 -11.77 8.93 15.04
N PHE A 99 -11.36 7.98 14.19
CA PHE A 99 -10.97 6.64 14.63
C PHE A 99 -9.52 6.53 15.11
N GLY A 100 -8.65 7.49 14.74
CA GLY A 100 -7.22 7.44 15.05
C GLY A 100 -6.40 6.54 14.12
N TRP A 101 -7.05 5.84 13.19
CA TRP A 101 -6.44 4.90 12.24
C TRP A 101 -6.83 5.25 10.81
N ILE A 102 -5.94 4.98 9.86
CA ILE A 102 -6.15 5.23 8.44
C ILE A 102 -5.75 3.97 7.67
N GLU A 103 -6.68 3.43 6.89
CA GLU A 103 -6.39 2.38 5.91
C GLU A 103 -5.43 2.89 4.84
N VAL A 104 -4.33 2.18 4.63
CA VAL A 104 -3.25 2.61 3.73
C VAL A 104 -2.80 1.55 2.74
N MET A 105 -2.95 0.26 3.07
CA MET A 105 -2.50 -0.82 2.19
C MET A 105 -3.48 -1.98 2.23
N PRO A 106 -4.09 -2.38 1.10
CA PRO A 106 -4.62 -3.73 0.99
C PRO A 106 -3.46 -4.72 0.79
N GLY A 107 -3.56 -5.91 1.37
CA GLY A 107 -2.53 -6.93 1.26
C GLY A 107 -2.96 -8.31 1.74
N GLY A 108 -2.06 -9.28 1.62
CA GLY A 108 -2.31 -10.66 2.05
C GLY A 108 -1.44 -11.68 1.34
N SER A 109 -1.62 -12.94 1.71
CA SER A 109 -0.91 -14.05 1.05
C SER A 109 -1.52 -14.32 -0.32
N PRO A 110 -0.74 -14.44 -1.41
CA PRO A 110 -1.29 -14.69 -2.74
C PRO A 110 -2.21 -15.92 -2.76
N HIS A 111 -3.40 -15.77 -3.34
CA HIS A 111 -4.38 -16.86 -3.40
C HIS A 111 -3.81 -18.03 -4.22
N PRO A 112 -4.02 -19.31 -3.85
CA PRO A 112 -3.45 -20.48 -4.55
C PRO A 112 -3.66 -20.48 -6.07
N ASN A 113 -4.83 -20.07 -6.55
CA ASN A 113 -5.10 -19.92 -8.00
C ASN A 113 -4.17 -18.93 -8.70
N VAL A 114 -3.79 -17.83 -8.05
CA VAL A 114 -2.84 -16.85 -8.61
C VAL A 114 -1.46 -17.49 -8.78
N LEU A 115 -1.01 -18.27 -7.79
CA LEU A 115 0.25 -19.01 -7.85
C LEU A 115 0.24 -20.07 -8.96
N ARG A 116 -0.85 -20.85 -9.08
CA ARG A 116 -1.00 -21.86 -10.13
C ARG A 116 -0.94 -21.25 -11.54
N VAL A 117 -1.64 -20.13 -11.76
CA VAL A 117 -1.59 -19.39 -13.05
C VAL A 117 -0.20 -18.82 -13.34
N ALA A 118 0.56 -18.50 -12.29
CA ALA A 118 1.95 -18.07 -12.39
C ALA A 118 2.95 -19.24 -12.63
N GLY A 119 2.47 -20.49 -12.64
CA GLY A 119 3.29 -21.70 -12.80
C GLY A 119 3.96 -22.19 -11.52
N LEU A 120 3.43 -21.83 -10.34
CA LEU A 120 3.95 -22.20 -9.04
C LEU A 120 2.99 -23.13 -8.31
N ASP A 121 3.57 -24.11 -7.61
CA ASP A 121 2.84 -25.01 -6.71
C ASP A 121 2.55 -24.31 -5.37
N PRO A 122 1.27 -24.06 -5.01
CA PRO A 122 0.91 -23.40 -3.76
C PRO A 122 1.19 -24.23 -2.50
N ASP A 123 1.45 -25.54 -2.62
CA ASP A 123 1.87 -26.37 -1.48
C ASP A 123 3.36 -26.17 -1.15
N ILE A 124 4.13 -25.59 -2.08
CA ILE A 124 5.57 -25.33 -1.94
C ILE A 124 5.85 -23.84 -1.79
N TRP A 125 5.10 -22.98 -2.48
CA TRP A 125 5.33 -21.55 -2.55
C TRP A 125 4.19 -20.78 -1.90
N SER A 126 4.55 -19.81 -1.06
CA SER A 126 3.63 -18.83 -0.50
C SER A 126 4.24 -17.44 -0.67
N GLY A 127 3.75 -16.45 0.06
CA GLY A 127 4.24 -15.10 -0.07
C GLY A 127 3.38 -14.07 0.64
N PHE A 128 3.65 -12.81 0.31
CA PHE A 128 2.83 -11.68 0.74
C PHE A 128 2.84 -10.60 -0.32
N TYR A 129 1.65 -10.10 -0.60
CA TYR A 129 1.39 -8.99 -1.50
C TYR A 129 0.89 -7.81 -0.70
N ILE A 130 1.34 -6.61 -1.06
CA ILE A 130 0.80 -5.34 -0.59
C ILE A 130 0.70 -4.35 -1.75
N ASN A 131 -0.29 -3.46 -1.69
CA ASN A 131 -0.41 -2.31 -2.58
C ASN A 131 -0.51 -1.04 -1.74
N ILE A 132 0.06 0.05 -2.22
CA ILE A 132 0.11 1.32 -1.51
C ILE A 132 -0.18 2.45 -2.50
N GLY A 133 -1.14 3.31 -2.16
CA GLY A 133 -1.36 4.56 -2.89
C GLY A 133 -0.29 5.59 -2.52
N LEU A 134 0.59 5.92 -3.46
CA LEU A 134 1.70 6.84 -3.21
C LEU A 134 1.21 8.27 -2.96
N ASP A 135 0.23 8.74 -3.73
CA ASP A 135 -0.34 10.08 -3.58
C ASP A 135 -0.85 10.30 -2.16
N ARG A 136 -1.57 9.33 -1.60
CA ARG A 136 -2.09 9.39 -0.23
C ARG A 136 -0.97 9.48 0.80
N LEU A 137 0.08 8.67 0.65
CA LEU A 137 1.24 8.71 1.56
C LEU A 137 1.95 10.06 1.52
N VAL A 138 2.19 10.60 0.31
CA VAL A 138 2.85 11.90 0.12
C VAL A 138 1.99 13.02 0.68
N MET A 139 0.68 12.99 0.45
CA MET A 139 -0.25 13.96 1.04
C MET A 139 -0.16 13.99 2.56
N MET A 140 -0.15 12.82 3.21
CA MET A 140 -0.04 12.75 4.66
C MET A 140 1.34 13.18 5.17
N ARG A 141 2.42 12.83 4.47
CA ARG A 141 3.80 13.18 4.86
C ARG A 141 4.05 14.68 4.81
N TYR A 142 3.51 15.36 3.80
CA TYR A 142 3.77 16.79 3.58
C TYR A 142 2.58 17.70 3.92
N GLY A 143 1.47 17.14 4.43
CA GLY A 143 0.28 17.92 4.78
C GLY A 143 -0.42 18.54 3.57
N ILE A 144 -0.41 17.86 2.42
CA ILE A 144 -1.08 18.33 1.19
C ILE A 144 -2.55 17.93 1.27
N ASP A 145 -3.44 18.91 1.05
CA ASP A 145 -4.89 18.78 1.24
C ASP A 145 -5.65 18.48 -0.07
N ASP A 146 -5.00 18.61 -1.22
CA ASP A 146 -5.60 18.39 -2.54
C ASP A 146 -4.69 17.57 -3.47
N VAL A 147 -5.14 16.37 -3.83
CA VAL A 147 -4.41 15.44 -4.72
C VAL A 147 -4.17 16.03 -6.11
N ARG A 148 -5.04 16.94 -6.58
CA ARG A 148 -4.96 17.54 -7.92
C ARG A 148 -3.73 18.44 -8.06
N LEU A 149 -3.14 18.88 -6.94
CA LEU A 149 -1.90 19.65 -6.95
C LEU A 149 -0.74 18.88 -7.59
N PHE A 150 -0.70 17.55 -7.43
CA PHE A 150 0.32 16.69 -8.05
C PHE A 150 0.27 16.72 -9.59
N HIS A 151 -0.90 17.00 -10.16
CA HIS A 151 -1.13 17.02 -11.61
C HIS A 151 -1.31 18.43 -12.18
N SER A 152 -1.24 19.47 -11.34
CA SER A 152 -1.48 20.86 -11.73
C SER A 152 -0.34 21.51 -12.51
N ALA A 153 0.87 20.94 -12.41
CA ALA A 153 2.12 21.54 -12.89
C ALA A 153 2.39 22.97 -12.35
N ASP A 154 1.80 23.33 -11.20
CA ASP A 154 2.03 24.63 -10.56
C ASP A 154 3.45 24.71 -9.99
N LEU A 155 4.27 25.61 -10.55
CA LEU A 155 5.65 25.83 -10.12
C LEU A 155 5.76 26.29 -8.66
N ARG A 156 4.74 26.96 -8.11
CA ARG A 156 4.70 27.37 -6.69
C ARG A 156 4.53 26.17 -5.76
N PHE A 157 3.81 25.14 -6.21
CA PHE A 157 3.69 23.88 -5.50
C PHE A 157 4.98 23.06 -5.62
N LEU A 158 5.45 22.84 -6.86
CA LEU A 158 6.67 22.05 -7.13
C LEU A 158 7.92 22.64 -6.47
N GLY A 159 8.02 23.97 -6.38
CA GLY A 159 9.15 24.67 -5.75
C GLY A 159 9.33 24.43 -4.25
N GLN A 160 8.34 23.81 -3.58
CA GLN A 160 8.41 23.49 -2.14
C GLN A 160 9.22 22.22 -1.83
N PHE A 161 9.52 21.37 -2.83
CA PHE A 161 10.10 20.04 -2.65
C PHE A 161 11.53 19.91 -3.24
N LYS A 162 12.43 20.82 -2.89
CA LYS A 162 13.84 20.81 -3.37
C LYS A 162 14.73 19.81 -2.63
#